data_AF-A0A2L2NS74-F1
#
_entry.id   AF-A0A2L2NS74-F1
#
_cell.length_a   1.000
_cell.length_b   1.000
_cell.length_c   1.000
_cell.angle_alpha   90.00
_cell.angle_beta   90.00
_cell.angle_gamma   90.00
#
_symmetry.space_group_name_H-M   'P 1'
#
loop_
_entity.id
_entity.type
_entity.pdbx_description
1 polymer ?
#
loop_
_entity_poly.entity_id
_entity_poly.type
_entity_poly.pdbx_seq_one_letter_code
_entity_poly.pdbx_strand_id
1 'polypeptide(L)'
;MVAISSNTRAVIKGYLEGFIKALVDEYKGRKILKPDNAAEYLSRFSYNGELKPFQAALIPPELIRINQFERGLSTKLGNSFEECARLIALEHHQDVRRNYDIKSQVSIAAFAEAELQKQNYESATKKEQPKPSFEQMITAVINARRSDDLEMKIVRADLYILAKDGTEFLFEIKAPKPNKGQCLEVLQRLLRFHLLRGVNRPQLQAYYAMPYNPYGITKADYKWTQAKSYLPFEEAVIIGNEFWNIIGGATAYEELLEIYLEVGRDKSKYMLDALAFGF
;
A
#
# COMPACT_ATOMS: atom_id res chain seq x y z
N MET A 1 17.51 -12.37 17.55
CA MET A 1 16.35 -13.28 17.70
C MET A 1 15.60 -13.19 16.40
N VAL A 2 15.19 -14.31 15.82
CA VAL A 2 14.47 -14.34 14.54
C VAL A 2 13.10 -13.67 14.73
N ALA A 3 12.73 -12.77 13.82
CA ALA A 3 11.48 -12.01 13.90
C ALA A 3 10.28 -12.83 13.41
N ILE A 4 10.48 -13.71 12.43
CA ILE A 4 9.42 -14.53 11.82
C ILE A 4 9.62 -15.98 12.24
N SER A 5 8.67 -16.55 12.99
CA SER A 5 8.77 -17.95 13.40
C SER A 5 8.80 -18.88 12.18
N SER A 6 9.38 -20.08 12.34
CA SER A 6 9.39 -21.08 11.25
C SER A 6 7.99 -21.43 10.75
N ASN A 7 6.98 -21.38 11.64
CA ASN A 7 5.59 -21.62 11.28
C ASN A 7 5.05 -20.49 10.42
N THR A 8 5.20 -19.22 10.84
CA THR A 8 4.71 -18.09 10.05
C THR A 8 5.47 -17.92 8.74
N ARG A 9 6.77 -18.23 8.72
CA ARG A 9 7.55 -18.34 7.49
C ARG A 9 6.92 -19.31 6.50
N ALA A 10 6.53 -20.50 6.95
CA ALA A 10 5.88 -21.50 6.10
C ALA A 10 4.51 -21.03 5.59
N VAL A 11 3.72 -20.35 6.44
CA VAL A 11 2.42 -19.77 6.05
C VAL A 11 2.60 -18.67 4.99
N ILE A 12 3.54 -17.74 5.19
CA ILE A 12 3.85 -16.68 4.22
C ILE A 12 4.31 -17.30 2.90
N LYS A 13 5.22 -18.29 2.95
CA LYS A 13 5.67 -19.01 1.76
C LYS A 13 4.48 -19.60 1.00
N GLY A 14 3.63 -20.39 1.66
CA GLY A 14 2.44 -20.99 1.04
C GLY A 14 1.48 -19.95 0.44
N TYR A 15 1.25 -18.83 1.13
CA TYR A 15 0.47 -17.71 0.62
C TYR A 15 1.07 -17.14 -0.68
N LEU A 16 2.37 -16.83 -0.68
CA LEU A 16 3.06 -16.25 -1.85
C LEU A 16 3.09 -17.22 -3.03
N GLU A 17 3.24 -18.52 -2.78
CA GLU A 17 3.15 -19.54 -3.82
C GLU A 17 1.75 -19.58 -4.45
N GLY A 18 0.69 -19.55 -3.64
CA GLY A 18 -0.69 -19.46 -4.11
C GLY A 18 -0.96 -18.18 -4.89
N PHE A 19 -0.42 -17.05 -4.43
CA PHE A 19 -0.49 -15.75 -5.10
C PHE A 19 0.13 -15.79 -6.51
N ILE A 20 1.36 -16.30 -6.63
CA ILE A 20 2.03 -16.46 -7.93
C ILE A 20 1.26 -17.41 -8.83
N LYS A 21 0.79 -18.55 -8.29
CA LYS A 21 0.00 -19.51 -9.05
C LYS A 21 -1.27 -18.88 -9.62
N ALA A 22 -2.03 -18.17 -8.79
CA ALA A 22 -3.27 -17.51 -9.23
C ALA A 22 -3.00 -16.46 -10.32
N LEU A 23 -1.92 -15.69 -10.19
CA LEU A 23 -1.49 -14.75 -11.22
C LEU A 23 -1.10 -15.47 -12.52
N VAL A 24 -0.27 -16.50 -12.46
CA VAL A 24 0.10 -17.27 -13.66
C VAL A 24 -1.13 -17.87 -14.31
N ASP A 25 -2.03 -18.47 -13.53
CA ASP A 25 -3.27 -19.08 -14.04
C ASP A 25 -4.19 -18.06 -14.74
N GLU A 26 -4.17 -16.80 -14.32
CA GLU A 26 -4.93 -15.72 -14.98
C GLU A 26 -4.36 -15.32 -16.35
N TYR A 27 -3.04 -15.38 -16.54
CA TYR A 27 -2.37 -14.90 -17.75
C TYR A 27 -1.95 -16.04 -18.70
N LYS A 28 -1.72 -17.25 -18.19
CA LYS A 28 -1.36 -18.42 -18.99
C LYS A 28 -2.46 -18.72 -20.00
N GLY A 29 -2.07 -19.13 -21.20
CA GLY A 29 -3.03 -19.45 -22.27
C GLY A 29 -3.85 -18.27 -22.81
N ARG A 30 -3.67 -17.03 -22.30
CA ARG A 30 -4.28 -15.84 -22.93
C ARG A 30 -3.84 -15.79 -24.40
N LYS A 31 -4.83 -15.87 -25.28
CA LYS A 31 -4.63 -15.78 -26.73
C LYS A 31 -4.42 -14.31 -27.09
N ILE A 32 -3.19 -13.98 -27.48
CA ILE A 32 -2.87 -12.65 -28.00
C ILE A 32 -3.01 -12.72 -29.52
N LEU A 33 -4.09 -12.14 -30.03
CA LEU A 33 -4.36 -12.10 -31.47
C LEU A 33 -3.51 -10.99 -32.11
N LYS A 34 -2.50 -11.37 -32.88
CA LYS A 34 -1.81 -10.40 -33.75
C LYS A 34 -2.69 -10.07 -34.95
N PRO A 35 -2.65 -8.85 -35.47
CA PRO A 35 -3.25 -8.58 -36.76
C PRO A 35 -2.39 -9.20 -37.87
N ASP A 36 -3.04 -9.86 -38.82
CA ASP A 36 -2.36 -10.47 -39.96
C ASP A 36 -1.92 -9.42 -40.98
N ASN A 37 -2.67 -8.33 -41.08
CA ASN A 37 -2.38 -7.17 -41.93
C ASN A 37 -3.13 -5.93 -41.43
N ALA A 38 -2.87 -4.77 -42.05
CA ALA A 38 -3.47 -3.50 -41.66
C ALA A 38 -5.00 -3.48 -41.82
N ALA A 39 -5.54 -4.10 -42.87
CA ALA A 39 -6.99 -4.13 -43.12
C ALA A 39 -7.71 -4.96 -42.05
N GLU A 40 -7.14 -6.10 -41.66
CA GLU A 40 -7.64 -6.93 -40.55
C GLU A 40 -7.67 -6.11 -39.26
N TYR A 41 -6.56 -5.43 -38.91
CA TYR A 41 -6.53 -4.59 -37.71
C TYR A 41 -7.61 -3.49 -37.73
N LEU A 42 -7.75 -2.77 -38.85
CA LEU A 42 -8.70 -1.67 -39.00
C LEU A 42 -10.16 -2.12 -38.91
N SER A 43 -10.44 -3.42 -39.07
CA SER A 43 -11.77 -3.99 -38.85
C SER A 43 -12.07 -4.36 -37.39
N ARG A 44 -11.05 -4.37 -36.52
CA ARG A 44 -11.21 -4.71 -35.10
C ARG A 44 -11.81 -3.56 -34.31
N PHE A 45 -12.58 -3.92 -33.29
CA PHE A 45 -13.12 -2.99 -32.31
C PHE A 45 -12.88 -3.53 -30.88
N SER A 46 -12.56 -2.65 -29.94
CA SER A 46 -12.38 -3.02 -28.53
C SER A 46 -13.08 -2.02 -27.62
N TYR A 47 -14.09 -2.50 -26.90
CA TYR A 47 -14.82 -1.71 -25.90
C TYR A 47 -13.92 -1.20 -24.75
N ASN A 48 -12.90 -1.99 -24.38
CA ASN A 48 -12.03 -1.71 -23.23
C ASN A 48 -10.72 -0.99 -23.58
N GLY A 49 -10.55 -0.53 -24.84
CA GLY A 49 -9.31 0.12 -25.28
C GLY A 49 -8.07 -0.79 -25.30
N GLU A 50 -8.22 -2.08 -25.60
CA GLU A 50 -7.14 -3.08 -25.57
C GLU A 50 -6.34 -3.17 -26.88
N LEU A 51 -6.84 -2.58 -27.97
CA LEU A 51 -6.17 -2.59 -29.27
C LEU A 51 -4.90 -1.72 -29.24
N LYS A 52 -3.76 -2.36 -29.56
CA LYS A 52 -2.43 -1.75 -29.60
C LYS A 52 -1.70 -2.19 -30.88
N PRO A 53 -2.05 -1.63 -32.05
CA PRO A 53 -1.69 -2.18 -33.38
C PRO A 53 -0.19 -2.30 -33.57
N PHE A 54 0.52 -1.22 -33.27
CA PHE A 54 1.96 -1.13 -33.50
C PHE A 54 2.73 -2.03 -32.54
N GLN A 55 2.37 -2.06 -31.26
CA GLN A 55 2.97 -2.99 -30.31
C GLN A 55 2.66 -4.45 -30.66
N ALA A 56 1.40 -4.75 -31.00
CA ALA A 56 0.97 -6.09 -31.38
C ALA A 56 1.64 -6.57 -32.66
N ALA A 57 1.96 -5.70 -33.62
CA ALA A 57 2.71 -6.07 -34.82
C ALA A 57 4.18 -6.42 -34.50
N LEU A 58 4.84 -5.60 -33.67
CA LEU A 58 6.28 -5.71 -33.40
C LEU A 58 6.63 -6.79 -32.37
N ILE A 59 5.79 -7.01 -31.36
CA ILE A 59 6.13 -7.83 -30.19
C ILE A 59 5.47 -9.22 -30.32
N PRO A 60 6.22 -10.33 -30.12
CA PRO A 60 5.64 -11.67 -30.03
C PRO A 60 4.52 -11.78 -28.97
N PRO A 61 3.46 -12.58 -29.23
CA PRO A 61 2.38 -12.86 -28.29
C PRO A 61 2.85 -13.20 -26.87
N GLU A 62 3.92 -13.96 -26.76
CA GLU A 62 4.51 -14.46 -25.53
C GLU A 62 5.06 -13.30 -24.69
N LEU A 63 5.80 -12.38 -25.32
CA LEU A 63 6.33 -11.19 -24.65
C LEU A 63 5.21 -10.23 -24.23
N ILE A 64 4.14 -10.11 -25.02
CA ILE A 64 2.95 -9.34 -24.64
C ILE A 64 2.29 -9.95 -23.40
N ARG A 65 2.15 -11.28 -23.35
CA ARG A 65 1.59 -12.00 -22.20
C ARG A 65 2.44 -11.83 -20.95
N ILE A 66 3.77 -11.97 -21.06
CA ILE A 66 4.70 -11.74 -19.94
C ILE A 66 4.60 -10.30 -19.43
N ASN A 67 4.49 -9.32 -20.34
CA ASN A 67 4.33 -7.93 -19.97
C ASN A 67 2.95 -7.63 -19.34
N GLN A 68 1.89 -8.31 -19.76
CA GLN A 68 0.59 -8.26 -19.09
C GLN A 68 0.65 -8.86 -17.68
N PHE A 69 1.33 -10.00 -17.53
CA PHE A 69 1.57 -10.65 -16.25
C PHE A 69 2.35 -9.75 -15.29
N GLU A 70 3.45 -9.13 -15.73
CA GLU A 70 4.26 -8.24 -14.89
C GLU A 70 3.45 -7.04 -14.37
N ARG A 71 2.62 -6.41 -15.22
CA ARG A 71 1.72 -5.35 -14.77
C ARG A 71 0.68 -5.85 -13.76
N GLY A 72 0.14 -7.05 -13.98
CA GLY A 72 -0.81 -7.69 -13.07
C GLY A 72 -0.18 -7.96 -11.70
N LEU A 73 1.04 -8.51 -11.70
CA LEU A 73 1.86 -8.72 -10.52
C LEU A 73 2.08 -7.39 -9.79
N SER A 74 2.61 -6.38 -10.47
CA SER A 74 2.86 -5.05 -9.89
C SER A 74 1.60 -4.43 -9.25
N THR A 75 0.44 -4.59 -9.90
CA THR A 75 -0.84 -4.09 -9.38
C THR A 75 -1.28 -4.84 -8.12
N LYS A 76 -1.12 -6.17 -8.09
CA LYS A 76 -1.60 -7.02 -6.99
C LYS A 76 -0.58 -7.17 -5.86
N LEU A 77 0.69 -6.78 -6.07
CA LEU A 77 1.77 -6.89 -5.09
C LEU A 77 1.48 -6.12 -3.79
N GLY A 78 0.73 -5.01 -3.87
CA GLY A 78 0.25 -4.31 -2.68
C GLY A 78 -0.47 -5.23 -1.68
N ASN A 79 -1.36 -6.09 -2.19
CA ASN A 79 -2.10 -7.05 -1.36
C ASN A 79 -1.20 -8.07 -0.68
N SER A 80 -0.09 -8.46 -1.32
CA SER A 80 0.84 -9.42 -0.71
C SER A 80 1.62 -8.77 0.43
N PHE A 81 2.00 -7.50 0.31
CA PHE A 81 2.63 -6.77 1.43
C PHE A 81 1.69 -6.64 2.63
N GLU A 82 0.43 -6.26 2.40
CA GLU A 82 -0.55 -6.15 3.48
C GLU A 82 -0.81 -7.47 4.20
N GLU A 83 -0.93 -8.57 3.44
CA GLU A 83 -1.15 -9.89 4.04
C GLU A 83 0.08 -10.40 4.78
N CYS A 84 1.28 -10.20 4.24
CA CYS A 84 2.52 -10.53 4.95
C CYS A 84 2.65 -9.73 6.24
N ALA A 85 2.33 -8.43 6.22
CA ALA A 85 2.34 -7.59 7.41
C ALA A 85 1.38 -8.11 8.48
N ARG A 86 0.17 -8.52 8.09
CA ARG A 86 -0.80 -9.15 9.02
C ARG A 86 -0.26 -10.45 9.62
N LEU A 87 0.28 -11.34 8.78
CA LEU A 87 0.77 -12.65 9.21
C LEU A 87 1.94 -12.51 10.20
N ILE A 88 2.89 -11.61 9.92
CA ILE A 88 3.99 -11.33 10.84
C ILE A 88 3.45 -10.71 12.13
N ALA A 89 2.65 -9.64 12.03
CA ALA A 89 2.18 -8.91 13.21
C ALA A 89 1.39 -9.77 14.21
N LEU A 90 0.68 -10.81 13.75
CA LEU A 90 -0.07 -11.73 14.61
C LEU A 90 0.79 -12.45 15.66
N GLU A 91 2.09 -12.61 15.43
CA GLU A 91 3.00 -13.22 16.40
C GLU A 91 3.52 -12.23 17.45
N HIS A 92 3.50 -10.94 17.12
CA HIS A 92 4.18 -9.89 17.90
C HIS A 92 3.23 -9.06 18.74
N HIS A 93 1.99 -8.90 18.28
CA HIS A 93 1.04 -7.94 18.83
C HIS A 93 -0.18 -8.62 19.46
N GLN A 94 -0.96 -7.85 20.22
CA GLN A 94 -2.13 -8.34 20.93
C GLN A 94 -3.34 -8.55 20.01
N ASP A 95 -3.59 -7.62 19.08
CA ASP A 95 -4.67 -7.72 18.09
C ASP A 95 -4.18 -7.16 16.75
N VAL A 96 -4.58 -7.79 15.66
CA VAL A 96 -4.16 -7.43 14.29
C VAL A 96 -5.30 -7.68 13.33
N ARG A 97 -5.71 -6.64 12.58
CA ARG A 97 -6.85 -6.71 11.65
C ARG A 97 -6.56 -5.97 10.36
N ARG A 98 -6.77 -6.61 9.21
CA ARG A 98 -6.76 -5.95 7.90
C ARG A 98 -8.13 -5.35 7.59
N ASN A 99 -8.16 -4.34 6.72
CA ASN A 99 -9.39 -3.67 6.28
C ASN A 99 -10.26 -3.23 7.47
N TYR A 100 -9.62 -2.64 8.49
CA TYR A 100 -10.25 -2.35 9.76
C TYR A 100 -11.11 -1.08 9.66
N ASP A 101 -12.43 -1.25 9.76
CA ASP A 101 -13.38 -0.15 9.81
C ASP A 101 -13.44 0.45 11.21
N ILE A 102 -13.03 1.71 11.33
CA ILE A 102 -13.24 2.51 12.52
C ILE A 102 -14.60 3.20 12.35
N LYS A 103 -15.55 2.87 13.23
CA LYS A 103 -16.91 3.43 13.21
C LYS A 103 -17.15 4.20 14.49
N SER A 104 -17.48 5.48 14.37
CA SER A 104 -17.71 6.36 15.53
C SER A 104 -18.67 7.48 15.19
N GLN A 105 -19.41 7.97 16.19
CA GLN A 105 -20.14 9.23 16.08
C GLN A 105 -19.16 10.38 16.29
N VAL A 106 -19.04 11.25 15.29
CA VAL A 106 -18.13 12.38 15.31
C VAL A 106 -18.84 13.64 14.86
N SER A 107 -18.41 14.78 15.39
CA SER A 107 -18.88 16.10 14.97
C SER A 107 -18.62 16.31 13.48
N ILE A 108 -19.65 16.76 12.75
CA ILE A 108 -19.53 17.14 11.33
C ILE A 108 -18.46 18.23 11.17
N ALA A 109 -18.46 19.23 12.05
CA ALA A 109 -17.46 20.29 12.05
C ALA A 109 -16.03 19.74 12.21
N ALA A 110 -15.79 18.84 13.17
CA ALA A 110 -14.48 18.22 13.37
C ALA A 110 -14.06 17.34 12.18
N PHE A 111 -15.01 16.64 11.55
CA PHE A 111 -14.73 15.84 10.36
C PHE A 111 -14.34 16.71 9.16
N ALA A 112 -14.94 17.90 9.05
CA ALA A 112 -14.58 18.92 8.07
C ALA A 112 -13.23 19.60 8.38
N GLU A 113 -12.86 19.72 9.66
CA GLU A 113 -11.56 20.26 10.06
C GLU A 113 -10.39 19.45 9.47
N ALA A 114 -10.53 18.13 9.35
CA ALA A 114 -9.52 17.30 8.70
C ALA A 114 -9.33 17.64 7.20
N GLU A 115 -10.37 18.08 6.51
CA GLU A 115 -10.29 18.61 5.14
C GLU A 115 -9.60 19.99 5.13
N LEU A 116 -9.94 20.86 6.08
CA LEU A 116 -9.30 22.17 6.21
C LEU A 116 -7.80 22.06 6.47
N GLN A 117 -7.38 21.19 7.41
CA GLN A 117 -5.96 20.95 7.69
C GLN A 117 -5.19 20.41 6.48
N LYS A 118 -5.79 19.50 5.71
CA LYS A 118 -5.24 19.02 4.44
C LYS A 118 -5.04 20.17 3.43
N GLN A 119 -6.05 21.03 3.27
CA GLN A 119 -5.99 22.19 2.37
C GLN A 119 -4.95 23.23 2.81
N ASN A 120 -4.85 23.48 4.12
CA ASN A 120 -3.84 24.36 4.70
C ASN A 120 -2.43 23.81 4.45
N TYR A 121 -2.21 22.52 4.65
CA TYR A 121 -0.93 21.86 4.37
C TYR A 121 -0.55 21.95 2.89
N GLU A 122 -1.51 21.73 1.98
CA GLU A 122 -1.30 21.87 0.54
C GLU A 122 -0.97 23.32 0.15
N SER A 123 -1.72 24.28 0.70
CA SER A 123 -1.53 25.72 0.45
C SER A 123 -0.16 26.20 0.93
N ALA A 124 0.23 25.83 2.15
CA ALA A 124 1.54 26.12 2.71
C ALA A 124 2.66 25.52 1.84
N THR A 125 2.47 24.30 1.33
CA THR A 125 3.43 23.66 0.42
C THR A 125 3.58 24.42 -0.90
N LYS A 126 2.49 24.90 -1.51
CA LYS A 126 2.53 25.66 -2.77
C LYS A 126 3.13 27.05 -2.61
N LYS A 127 2.93 27.68 -1.45
CA LYS A 127 3.39 29.04 -1.12
C LYS A 127 4.76 29.06 -0.44
N GLU A 128 5.39 27.89 -0.27
CA GLU A 128 6.66 27.73 0.46
C GLU A 128 6.63 28.32 1.87
N GLN A 129 5.47 28.21 2.54
CA GLN A 129 5.26 28.67 3.90
C GLN A 129 5.53 27.54 4.92
N PRO A 130 5.82 27.88 6.18
CA PRO A 130 5.87 26.90 7.26
C PRO A 130 4.60 26.05 7.30
N LYS A 131 4.77 24.73 7.34
CA LYS A 131 3.67 23.77 7.39
C LYS A 131 3.34 23.45 8.85
N PRO A 132 2.06 23.24 9.19
CA PRO A 132 1.72 22.72 10.51
C PRO A 132 2.32 21.33 10.70
N SER A 133 2.80 21.04 11.90
CA SER A 133 3.23 19.68 12.26
C SER A 133 2.03 18.73 12.26
N PHE A 134 2.29 17.42 12.19
CA PHE A 134 1.22 16.44 12.25
C PHE A 134 0.46 16.51 13.59
N GLU A 135 1.18 16.68 14.70
CA GLU A 135 0.59 16.84 16.04
C GLU A 135 -0.32 18.08 16.14
N GLN A 136 0.07 19.21 15.53
CA GLN A 136 -0.75 20.42 15.48
C GLN A 136 -2.05 20.18 14.72
N MET A 137 -1.98 19.50 13.57
CA MET A 137 -3.16 19.15 12.79
C MET A 137 -4.08 18.17 13.52
N ILE A 138 -3.53 17.17 14.20
CA ILE A 138 -4.31 16.23 15.03
C ILE A 138 -5.05 16.98 16.14
N THR A 139 -4.33 17.85 16.86
CA THR A 139 -4.88 18.65 17.96
C THR A 139 -6.01 19.55 17.46
N ALA A 140 -5.84 20.21 16.31
CA ALA A 140 -6.86 21.06 15.71
C ALA A 140 -8.15 20.27 15.41
N VAL A 141 -8.02 19.10 14.77
CA VAL A 141 -9.16 18.24 14.44
C VAL A 141 -9.87 17.73 15.69
N ILE A 142 -9.12 17.34 16.72
CA ILE A 142 -9.68 16.86 17.99
C ILE A 142 -10.40 17.97 18.77
N ASN A 143 -9.86 19.20 18.75
CA ASN A 143 -10.44 20.35 19.45
C ASN A 143 -11.66 20.94 18.73
N ALA A 144 -11.81 20.69 17.43
CA ALA A 144 -12.99 21.08 16.67
C ALA A 144 -14.24 20.20 16.99
N ARG A 145 -14.12 19.19 17.87
CA ARG A 145 -15.23 18.33 18.27
C ARG A 145 -16.31 19.11 19.01
N ARG A 146 -17.55 18.91 18.58
CA ARG A 146 -18.76 19.39 19.25
C ARG A 146 -19.70 18.22 19.54
N SER A 147 -20.66 18.43 20.43
CA SER A 147 -21.65 17.42 20.83
C SER A 147 -23.02 17.62 20.18
N ASP A 148 -23.24 18.75 19.51
CA ASP A 148 -24.53 19.15 18.94
C ASP A 148 -24.69 18.82 17.44
N ASP A 149 -23.67 18.25 16.80
CA ASP A 149 -23.64 17.94 15.36
C ASP A 149 -23.03 16.57 15.04
N LEU A 150 -23.37 15.54 15.83
CA LEU A 150 -22.79 14.20 15.70
C LEU A 150 -23.38 13.41 14.53
N GLU A 151 -22.52 12.84 13.70
CA GLU A 151 -22.87 11.88 12.66
C GLU A 151 -22.02 10.61 12.74
N MET A 152 -22.61 9.47 12.38
CA MET A 152 -21.85 8.23 12.25
C MET A 152 -20.95 8.30 11.01
N LYS A 153 -19.64 8.19 11.22
CA LYS A 153 -18.64 8.11 10.16
C LYS A 153 -17.89 6.79 10.23
N ILE A 154 -17.45 6.34 9.06
CA ILE A 154 -16.67 5.12 8.90
C ILE A 154 -15.41 5.49 8.11
N VAL A 155 -14.26 5.15 8.66
CA VAL A 155 -12.98 5.29 7.96
C VAL A 155 -12.23 3.97 8.10
N ARG A 156 -11.78 3.41 6.97
CA ARG A 156 -11.07 2.14 6.91
C ARG A 156 -9.57 2.38 6.93
N ALA A 157 -8.84 1.57 7.69
CA ALA A 157 -7.40 1.42 7.59
C ALA A 157 -7.03 0.10 6.90
N ASP A 158 -5.92 0.09 6.18
CA ASP A 158 -5.42 -1.12 5.50
C ASP A 158 -5.01 -2.17 6.54
N LEU A 159 -4.35 -1.72 7.62
CA LEU A 159 -3.95 -2.56 8.76
C LEU A 159 -4.13 -1.82 10.09
N TYR A 160 -4.71 -2.52 11.07
CA TYR A 160 -4.79 -2.14 12.47
C TYR A 160 -3.94 -3.10 13.33
N ILE A 161 -3.22 -2.54 14.30
CA ILE A 161 -2.48 -3.29 15.31
C ILE A 161 -2.77 -2.68 16.69
N LEU A 162 -3.03 -3.54 17.67
CA LEU A 162 -2.93 -3.23 19.10
C LEU A 162 -1.68 -3.92 19.64
N ALA A 163 -0.68 -3.16 20.04
CA ALA A 163 0.54 -3.69 20.63
C ALA A 163 0.32 -4.15 22.08
N LYS A 164 1.25 -4.96 22.58
CA LYS A 164 1.19 -5.54 23.94
C LYS A 164 1.27 -4.49 25.06
N ASP A 165 1.81 -3.32 24.76
CA ASP A 165 1.88 -2.18 25.68
C ASP A 165 0.61 -1.29 25.65
N GLY A 166 -0.38 -1.66 24.82
CA GLY A 166 -1.62 -0.91 24.64
C GLY A 166 -1.56 0.18 23.57
N THR A 167 -0.44 0.36 22.87
CA THR A 167 -0.33 1.31 21.77
C THR A 167 -1.14 0.83 20.56
N GLU A 168 -1.98 1.70 20.00
CA GLU A 168 -2.69 1.43 18.74
C GLU A 168 -1.90 1.96 17.55
N PHE A 169 -1.82 1.16 16.50
CA PHE A 169 -1.28 1.56 15.20
C PHE A 169 -2.32 1.40 14.10
N LEU A 170 -2.43 2.40 13.24
CA LEU A 170 -3.29 2.38 12.05
C LEU A 170 -2.45 2.73 10.83
N PHE A 171 -2.46 1.87 9.82
CA PHE A 171 -1.63 2.03 8.64
C PHE A 171 -2.47 2.21 7.38
N GLU A 172 -2.08 3.20 6.58
CA GLU A 172 -2.40 3.30 5.16
C GLU A 172 -1.18 2.83 4.38
N ILE A 173 -1.24 1.61 3.82
CA ILE A 173 -0.14 0.96 3.12
C ILE A 173 -0.25 1.34 1.64
N LYS A 174 0.80 1.98 1.10
CA LYS A 174 0.81 2.46 -0.28
C LYS A 174 2.17 2.27 -0.94
N ALA A 175 2.17 2.31 -2.27
CA ALA A 175 3.40 2.25 -3.07
C ALA A 175 4.32 3.45 -2.79
N PRO A 176 5.65 3.29 -2.90
CA PRO A 176 6.61 4.31 -2.44
C PRO A 176 6.84 5.48 -3.40
N LYS A 177 6.01 5.63 -4.43
CA LYS A 177 6.04 6.79 -5.34
C LYS A 177 4.64 7.34 -5.55
N PRO A 178 3.96 7.82 -4.48
CA PRO A 178 2.61 8.33 -4.60
C PRO A 178 2.57 9.61 -5.43
N ASN A 179 1.46 9.82 -6.14
CA ASN A 179 1.17 11.14 -6.66
C ASN A 179 0.69 12.08 -5.54
N LYS A 180 0.60 13.38 -5.85
CA LYS A 180 0.15 14.41 -4.91
C LYS A 180 -1.24 14.14 -4.34
N GLY A 181 -2.19 13.68 -5.16
CA GLY A 181 -3.56 13.40 -4.72
C GLY A 181 -3.60 12.31 -3.67
N GLN A 182 -2.86 11.23 -3.89
CA GLN A 182 -2.71 10.13 -2.92
C GLN A 182 -2.11 10.60 -1.59
N CYS A 183 -1.11 11.49 -1.63
CA CYS A 183 -0.51 12.06 -0.41
C CYS A 183 -1.55 12.81 0.42
N LEU A 184 -2.30 13.71 -0.21
CA LEU A 184 -3.31 14.54 0.46
C LEU A 184 -4.49 13.70 0.98
N GLU A 185 -4.92 12.70 0.21
CA GLU A 185 -5.97 11.78 0.64
C GLU A 185 -5.56 11.00 1.90
N VAL A 186 -4.33 10.46 1.90
CA VAL A 186 -3.83 9.73 3.08
C VAL A 186 -3.66 10.66 4.26
N LEU A 187 -3.08 11.87 4.10
CA LEU A 187 -2.97 12.85 5.20
C LEU A 187 -4.31 13.06 5.91
N GLN A 188 -5.37 13.35 5.14
CA GLN A 188 -6.71 13.49 5.69
C GLN A 188 -7.18 12.22 6.40
N ARG A 189 -6.92 11.04 5.82
CA ARG A 189 -7.34 9.77 6.41
C ARG A 189 -6.65 9.51 7.74
N LEU A 190 -5.35 9.82 7.86
CA LEU A 190 -4.61 9.72 9.13
C LEU A 190 -5.19 10.66 10.19
N LEU A 191 -5.51 11.92 9.84
CA LEU A 191 -6.17 12.85 10.77
C LEU A 191 -7.54 12.34 11.22
N ARG A 192 -8.31 11.73 10.30
CA ARG A 192 -9.62 11.14 10.63
C ARG A 192 -9.50 9.92 11.53
N PHE A 193 -8.43 9.13 11.43
CA PHE A 193 -8.18 8.05 12.39
C PHE A 193 -8.10 8.56 13.83
N HIS A 194 -7.30 9.62 14.03
CA HIS A 194 -7.20 10.28 15.34
C HIS A 194 -8.53 10.88 15.80
N LEU A 195 -9.29 11.51 14.90
CA LEU A 195 -10.62 12.04 15.21
C LEU A 195 -11.60 10.96 15.68
N LEU A 196 -11.72 9.87 14.91
CA LEU A 196 -12.70 8.82 15.17
C LEU A 196 -12.38 8.03 16.45
N ARG A 197 -11.09 7.86 16.76
CA ARG A 197 -10.64 7.33 18.05
C ARG A 197 -10.74 8.34 19.18
N GLY A 198 -10.59 9.63 18.87
CA GLY A 198 -10.56 10.70 19.85
C GLY A 198 -9.27 10.72 20.68
N VAL A 199 -8.18 10.16 20.14
CA VAL A 199 -6.92 9.89 20.85
C VAL A 199 -5.74 10.56 20.14
N ASN A 200 -4.86 11.22 20.91
CA ASN A 200 -3.61 11.83 20.44
C ASN A 200 -2.45 10.81 20.43
N ARG A 201 -1.34 11.21 19.83
CA ARG A 201 -0.07 10.49 19.97
C ARG A 201 0.47 10.66 21.42
N PRO A 202 1.22 9.68 21.96
CA PRO A 202 1.70 8.45 21.31
C PRO A 202 0.74 7.25 21.41
N GLN A 203 -0.39 7.36 22.11
CA GLN A 203 -1.28 6.22 22.37
C GLN A 203 -1.89 5.64 21.09
N LEU A 204 -2.20 6.50 20.13
CA LEU A 204 -2.56 6.10 18.77
C LEU A 204 -1.52 6.63 17.79
N GLN A 205 -1.04 5.81 16.88
CA GLN A 205 -0.08 6.20 15.85
C GLN A 205 -0.60 5.83 14.46
N ALA A 206 -0.99 6.85 13.70
CA ALA A 206 -1.46 6.71 12.33
C ALA A 206 -0.33 6.97 11.33
N TYR A 207 -0.11 6.06 10.39
CA TYR A 207 1.02 6.12 9.47
C TYR A 207 0.63 5.94 8.01
N TYR A 208 1.28 6.72 7.14
CA TYR A 208 1.52 6.34 5.76
C TYR A 208 2.68 5.34 5.74
N ALA A 209 2.40 4.08 5.40
CA ALA A 209 3.39 3.02 5.36
C ALA A 209 3.79 2.66 3.94
N MET A 210 5.11 2.62 3.69
CA MET A 210 5.69 2.13 2.45
C MET A 210 6.44 0.83 2.73
N PRO A 211 6.06 -0.30 2.11
CA PRO A 211 6.72 -1.59 2.37
C PRO A 211 8.22 -1.63 2.00
N TYR A 212 8.69 -0.74 1.14
CA TYR A 212 10.10 -0.67 0.72
C TYR A 212 10.47 0.75 0.29
N ASN A 213 11.78 1.05 0.31
CA ASN A 213 12.32 2.29 -0.24
C ASN A 213 12.99 2.02 -1.61
N PRO A 214 12.54 2.65 -2.71
CA PRO A 214 13.12 2.45 -4.03
C PRO A 214 14.45 3.20 -4.25
N TYR A 215 14.95 3.93 -3.25
CA TYR A 215 16.17 4.75 -3.35
C TYR A 215 17.34 4.25 -2.49
N GLY A 216 17.12 3.32 -1.56
CA GLY A 216 18.13 2.86 -0.63
C GLY A 216 17.53 2.07 0.53
N ILE A 217 18.33 1.78 1.55
CA ILE A 217 17.91 0.97 2.71
C ILE A 217 17.21 1.85 3.75
N THR A 218 17.65 3.10 3.90
CA THR A 218 17.20 3.97 5.00
C THR A 218 16.15 4.97 4.51
N LYS A 219 15.32 5.51 5.42
CA LYS A 219 14.39 6.60 5.10
C LYS A 219 15.09 7.86 4.57
N ALA A 220 16.33 8.12 5.01
CA ALA A 220 17.14 9.25 4.55
C ALA A 220 17.44 9.19 3.05
N ASP A 221 17.56 7.99 2.47
CA ASP A 221 17.82 7.80 1.04
C ASP A 221 16.63 8.17 0.16
N TYR A 222 15.42 8.32 0.73
CA TYR A 222 14.20 8.54 -0.03
C TYR A 222 14.15 9.93 -0.70
N LYS A 223 13.98 9.95 -2.03
CA LYS A 223 14.06 11.18 -2.86
C LYS A 223 12.75 11.58 -3.54
N TRP A 224 11.67 10.83 -3.39
CA TRP A 224 10.43 11.14 -4.10
C TRP A 224 9.75 12.38 -3.52
N THR A 225 9.75 13.47 -4.29
CA THR A 225 9.42 14.81 -3.80
C THR A 225 7.96 14.92 -3.37
N GLN A 226 7.02 14.24 -4.03
CA GLN A 226 5.60 14.35 -3.74
C GLN A 226 5.27 13.94 -2.31
N ALA A 227 5.82 12.82 -1.84
CA ALA A 227 5.64 12.40 -0.46
C ALA A 227 6.36 13.34 0.52
N LYS A 228 7.58 13.78 0.22
CA LYS A 228 8.31 14.72 1.08
C LYS A 228 7.62 16.09 1.21
N SER A 229 6.93 16.53 0.16
CA SER A 229 6.28 17.83 0.10
C SER A 229 4.86 17.80 0.65
N TYR A 230 4.07 16.75 0.37
CA TYR A 230 2.63 16.73 0.64
C TYR A 230 2.19 15.78 1.76
N LEU A 231 3.14 15.23 2.52
CA LEU A 231 2.90 14.53 3.78
C LEU A 231 3.77 15.15 4.88
N PRO A 232 3.37 15.07 6.17
CA PRO A 232 4.26 15.33 7.29
C PRO A 232 5.29 14.19 7.39
N PHE A 233 6.30 14.27 6.52
CA PHE A 233 7.16 13.15 6.15
C PHE A 233 7.94 12.57 7.33
N GLU A 234 8.49 13.42 8.20
CA GLU A 234 9.25 12.95 9.36
C GLU A 234 8.35 12.33 10.43
N GLU A 235 7.12 12.83 10.59
CA GLU A 235 6.23 12.47 11.68
C GLU A 235 5.31 11.27 11.37
N ALA A 236 4.86 11.12 10.12
CA ALA A 236 3.77 10.20 9.76
C ALA A 236 4.10 9.24 8.62
N VAL A 237 5.30 9.31 8.03
CA VAL A 237 5.72 8.38 6.96
C VAL A 237 6.74 7.40 7.52
N ILE A 238 6.51 6.10 7.34
CA ILE A 238 7.44 5.03 7.69
C ILE A 238 7.72 4.18 6.44
N ILE A 239 8.97 3.82 6.23
CA ILE A 239 9.42 3.23 4.96
C ILE A 239 10.33 2.02 5.21
N GLY A 240 10.07 0.91 4.52
CA GLY A 240 10.92 -0.27 4.52
C GLY A 240 11.14 -0.78 5.94
N ASN A 241 12.41 -0.78 6.38
CA ASN A 241 12.79 -1.32 7.68
C ASN A 241 12.03 -0.69 8.86
N GLU A 242 11.74 0.62 8.82
CA GLU A 242 10.98 1.29 9.88
C GLU A 242 9.56 0.71 10.01
N PHE A 243 8.90 0.45 8.88
CA PHE A 243 7.58 -0.15 8.86
C PHE A 243 7.63 -1.59 9.38
N TRP A 244 8.48 -2.42 8.81
CA TRP A 244 8.56 -3.83 9.18
C TRP A 244 9.07 -4.07 10.61
N ASN A 245 9.89 -3.16 11.14
CA ASN A 245 10.29 -3.21 12.54
C ASN A 245 9.10 -3.01 13.50
N ILE A 246 8.14 -2.14 13.18
CA ILE A 246 6.90 -2.02 13.95
C ILE A 246 6.05 -3.29 13.81
N ILE A 247 6.01 -3.88 12.61
CA ILE A 247 5.23 -5.09 12.33
C ILE A 247 5.73 -6.30 13.11
N GLY A 248 7.04 -6.59 13.07
CA GLY A 248 7.58 -7.84 13.62
C GLY A 248 8.97 -7.77 14.24
N GLY A 249 9.52 -6.58 14.44
CA GLY A 249 10.84 -6.38 15.03
C GLY A 249 11.99 -6.31 14.01
N ALA A 250 13.20 -6.16 14.54
CA ALA A 250 14.35 -5.62 13.81
C ALA A 250 14.75 -6.39 12.55
N THR A 251 14.60 -7.71 12.52
CA THR A 251 15.00 -8.56 11.38
C THR A 251 13.83 -8.93 10.46
N ALA A 252 12.61 -8.47 10.76
CA ALA A 252 11.40 -8.88 10.03
C ALA A 252 11.48 -8.52 8.54
N TYR A 253 12.09 -7.37 8.20
CA TYR A 253 12.18 -6.95 6.80
C TYR A 253 13.07 -7.88 5.97
N GLU A 254 14.25 -8.21 6.51
CA GLU A 254 15.25 -9.04 5.86
C GLU A 254 14.71 -10.47 5.68
N GLU A 255 14.17 -11.04 6.75
CA GLU A 255 13.58 -12.39 6.74
C GLU A 255 12.40 -12.48 5.76
N LEU A 256 11.53 -11.46 5.69
CA LEU A 256 10.45 -11.44 4.71
C LEU A 256 11.00 -11.41 3.28
N LEU A 257 12.00 -10.58 3.00
CA LEU A 257 12.62 -10.49 1.68
C LEU A 257 13.23 -11.83 1.26
N GLU A 258 13.86 -12.56 2.19
CA GLU A 258 14.38 -13.90 1.94
C GLU A 258 13.28 -14.89 1.51
N ILE A 259 12.09 -14.81 2.13
CA ILE A 259 10.95 -15.65 1.73
C ILE A 259 10.49 -15.31 0.30
N TYR A 260 10.37 -14.01 -0.03
CA TYR A 260 10.04 -13.59 -1.40
C TYR A 260 11.07 -14.09 -2.42
N LEU A 261 12.36 -14.00 -2.08
CA LEU A 261 13.46 -14.48 -2.93
C LEU A 261 13.41 -15.99 -3.12
N GLU A 262 13.13 -16.76 -2.07
CA GLU A 262 12.98 -18.21 -2.13
C GLU A 262 11.81 -18.60 -3.04
N VAL A 263 10.62 -18.03 -2.83
CA VAL A 263 9.44 -18.30 -3.68
C VAL A 263 9.71 -17.91 -5.13
N GLY A 264 10.35 -16.77 -5.35
CA GLY A 264 10.74 -16.31 -6.69
C GLY A 264 11.66 -17.30 -7.41
N ARG A 265 12.66 -17.86 -6.70
CA ARG A 265 13.54 -18.91 -7.25
C ARG A 265 12.76 -20.18 -7.54
N ASP A 266 11.98 -20.67 -6.57
CA ASP A 266 11.23 -21.93 -6.67
C ASP A 266 10.20 -21.90 -7.82
N LYS A 267 9.55 -20.76 -8.06
CA LYS A 267 8.53 -20.60 -9.10
C LYS A 267 9.08 -20.07 -10.44
N SER A 268 10.37 -19.74 -10.54
CA SER A 268 10.97 -19.11 -11.72
C SER A 268 10.72 -19.91 -13.00
N LYS A 269 11.11 -21.20 -13.01
CA LYS A 269 10.90 -22.08 -14.16
C LYS A 269 9.43 -22.22 -14.53
N TYR A 270 8.57 -22.44 -13.53
CA TYR A 270 7.12 -22.54 -13.73
C TYR A 270 6.52 -21.30 -14.39
N MET A 271 6.87 -20.10 -13.92
CA MET A 271 6.38 -18.84 -14.51
C MET A 271 6.82 -18.72 -15.97
N LEU A 272 8.08 -19.03 -16.28
CA LEU A 272 8.59 -18.96 -17.65
C LEU A 272 7.91 -19.99 -18.56
N ASP A 273 7.80 -21.24 -18.13
CA ASP A 273 7.21 -22.30 -18.94
C ASP A 273 5.74 -22.00 -19.26
N ALA A 274 4.96 -21.58 -18.26
CA ALA A 274 3.55 -21.29 -18.42
C ALA A 274 3.26 -20.01 -19.23
N LEU A 275 4.07 -18.96 -19.05
CA LEU A 275 3.84 -17.67 -19.72
C LEU A 275 4.45 -17.60 -21.10
N ALA A 276 5.63 -18.19 -21.32
CA ALA A 276 6.30 -18.17 -22.62
C ALA A 276 5.75 -19.25 -23.55
N PHE A 277 5.59 -20.48 -23.05
CA PHE A 277 5.31 -21.63 -23.92
C PHE A 277 3.89 -22.19 -23.77
N GLY A 278 3.17 -21.77 -22.74
CA GLY A 278 1.76 -22.15 -22.55
C GLY A 278 1.57 -23.57 -22.02
N PHE A 279 2.61 -24.16 -21.40
CA PHE A 279 2.55 -25.45 -20.70
C PHE A 279 1.95 -25.32 -19.29
#